data_AF-A0A9P4MWY5-F1
#
_entry.id   AF-A0A9P4MWY5-F1
#
_cell.length_a   1.000
_cell.length_b   1.000
_cell.length_c   1.000
_cell.angle_alpha   90.00
_cell.angle_beta   90.00
_cell.angle_gamma   90.00
#
_symmetry.space_group_name_H-M   'P 1'
#
loop_
_entity.id
_entity.type
_entity.pdbx_description
1 polymer ?
#
loop_
_entity_poly.entity_id
_entity_poly.type
_entity_poly.pdbx_seq_one_letter_code
_entity_poly.pdbx_strand_id
1 'polypeptide(L)'
;MELLDFDSRMPGAPRLSWPINTGPDLLRWNLPPQSLWSTDSSRRRAIKQRHVWKKLAISELATAKLICYLVLKSNVHQLQEEFFDDLPESIQDIVRRSRPRVQRDLADISFHLESAYRMADDSPVHEIEQAEYIRRGFLVVPEYTQDDDGQFLFVAQQLNAAIRAAFSSDQLSSAPEQQSLAVAKICHNLLISSAPPDVQTYNLLILGFDRWNRPDLCREVITALDNAKVRPNELTCAAILNHYVNNNDPTGFSKFISRMRGVTNPLMLANPNIRITKAGQDRLIRTAAGKIKQKVYPTPLVFGALMRGALKFAGIERSMEIYLDMKEDGWGLDTQGISQLLEDCALRGAWVEGYLLWDEFRHLRSMGKIDRHMSKTYACMLGLCERTGKQVAYNQVLVEGVRAGLDRRRLASSAHAIALRAKALRGDEAPEEMDMNVGDSIFIALSDYGNDAREGGEEEKDSVTRRLGSWFRWGRNKRQEE
;
A
#
# COMPACT_ATOMS: atom_id res chain seq x y z
N MET A 1 5.30 8.18 -4.52
CA MET A 1 4.12 7.65 -5.22
C MET A 1 3.15 8.81 -5.35
N GLU A 2 2.69 9.12 -6.55
CA GLU A 2 1.76 10.23 -6.78
C GLU A 2 0.31 9.74 -6.71
N LEU A 3 -0.58 10.61 -6.22
CA LEU A 3 -2.02 10.39 -6.28
C LEU A 3 -2.49 10.44 -7.73
N LEU A 4 -3.50 9.66 -8.07
CA LEU A 4 -4.21 9.88 -9.33
C LEU A 4 -4.88 11.26 -9.31
N ASP A 5 -4.84 11.94 -10.46
CA ASP A 5 -5.48 13.25 -10.64
C ASP A 5 -7.01 13.16 -10.57
N PHE A 6 -7.56 11.96 -10.71
CA PHE A 6 -9.00 11.70 -10.69
C PHE A 6 -9.35 10.55 -9.74
N ASP A 7 -10.63 10.49 -9.35
CA ASP A 7 -11.15 9.37 -8.57
C ASP A 7 -11.51 8.19 -9.47
N SER A 8 -10.63 7.18 -9.48
CA SER A 8 -10.76 5.99 -10.32
C SER A 8 -11.97 5.10 -10.00
N ARG A 9 -12.73 5.36 -8.92
CA ARG A 9 -13.89 4.56 -8.52
C ARG A 9 -15.18 4.98 -9.20
N MET A 10 -15.21 6.16 -9.79
CA MET A 10 -16.42 6.68 -10.43
C MET A 10 -16.64 6.03 -11.80
N PRO A 11 -17.89 5.65 -12.15
CA PRO A 11 -18.22 5.20 -13.49
C PRO A 11 -17.84 6.26 -14.52
N GLY A 12 -17.12 5.85 -15.58
CA GLY A 12 -16.63 6.77 -16.60
C GLY A 12 -15.28 7.42 -16.29
N ALA A 13 -14.68 7.12 -15.13
CA ALA A 13 -13.29 7.49 -14.86
C ALA A 13 -12.34 6.88 -15.92
N PRO A 14 -11.26 7.58 -16.31
CA PRO A 14 -10.29 7.06 -17.26
C PRO A 14 -9.81 5.66 -16.90
N ARG A 15 -9.82 4.78 -17.91
CA ARG A 15 -9.38 3.39 -17.73
C ARG A 15 -7.86 3.34 -17.70
N LEU A 16 -7.31 2.96 -16.56
CA LEU A 16 -5.88 2.67 -16.44
C LEU A 16 -5.53 1.41 -17.24
N SER A 17 -4.43 1.49 -17.99
CA SER A 17 -3.83 0.31 -18.61
C SER A 17 -3.31 -0.63 -17.52
N TRP A 18 -3.39 -1.94 -17.79
CA TRP A 18 -2.69 -2.92 -16.96
C TRP A 18 -1.20 -2.80 -17.26
N PRO A 19 -0.32 -2.58 -16.26
CA PRO A 19 1.11 -2.50 -16.50
C PRO A 19 1.62 -3.82 -17.09
N ILE A 20 2.52 -3.74 -18.07
CA ILE A 20 3.25 -4.92 -18.55
C ILE A 20 4.11 -5.42 -17.39
N ASN A 21 3.94 -6.68 -17.01
CA ASN A 21 4.55 -7.24 -15.80
C ASN A 21 4.81 -8.75 -15.93
N THR A 22 5.62 -9.30 -15.03
CA THR A 22 6.06 -10.72 -15.06
C THR A 22 5.00 -11.70 -14.57
N GLY A 23 3.83 -11.22 -14.16
CA GLY A 23 2.72 -12.00 -13.63
C GLY A 23 1.66 -12.29 -14.71
N PRO A 24 0.56 -12.94 -14.33
CA PRO A 24 -0.50 -13.29 -15.24
C PRO A 24 -1.29 -12.07 -15.74
N ASP A 25 -2.00 -12.26 -16.85
CA ASP A 25 -2.94 -11.27 -17.38
C ASP A 25 -4.06 -10.93 -16.38
N LEU A 26 -4.51 -9.69 -16.44
CA LEU A 26 -5.54 -9.18 -15.53
C LEU A 26 -6.92 -9.79 -15.81
N LEU A 27 -7.42 -10.59 -14.86
CA LEU A 27 -8.81 -11.05 -14.83
C LEU A 27 -9.71 -10.00 -14.18
N ARG A 28 -10.14 -9.01 -14.98
CA ARG A 28 -10.88 -7.82 -14.49
C ARG A 28 -12.17 -8.12 -13.73
N TRP A 29 -12.88 -9.20 -14.07
CA TRP A 29 -14.11 -9.60 -13.38
C TRP A 29 -13.88 -10.14 -11.96
N ASN A 30 -12.62 -10.44 -11.60
CA ASN A 30 -12.25 -10.87 -10.25
C ASN A 30 -11.86 -9.70 -9.32
N LEU A 31 -11.86 -8.48 -9.84
CA LEU A 31 -11.50 -7.28 -9.08
C LEU A 31 -12.71 -6.70 -8.35
N PRO A 32 -12.51 -6.21 -7.11
CA PRO A 32 -13.56 -5.51 -6.38
C PRO A 32 -13.83 -4.12 -6.99
N PRO A 33 -15.01 -3.53 -6.77
CA PRO A 33 -15.43 -2.30 -7.45
C PRO A 33 -14.51 -1.10 -7.22
N GLN A 34 -13.84 -1.02 -6.07
CA GLN A 34 -12.90 0.04 -5.73
C GLN A 34 -11.47 -0.16 -6.29
N SER A 35 -11.23 -1.27 -7.01
CA SER A 35 -9.96 -1.50 -7.69
C SER A 35 -9.73 -0.44 -8.76
N LEU A 36 -8.47 -0.02 -8.89
CA LEU A 36 -8.02 0.88 -9.95
C LEU A 36 -8.38 0.36 -11.35
N TRP A 37 -8.41 -0.96 -11.53
CA TRP A 37 -8.68 -1.62 -12.81
C TRP A 37 -10.05 -2.31 -12.90
N SER A 38 -10.95 -2.03 -11.95
CA SER A 38 -12.33 -2.54 -11.96
C SER A 38 -13.09 -2.15 -13.23
N THR A 39 -14.10 -2.96 -13.58
CA THR A 39 -15.04 -2.64 -14.64
C THR A 39 -16.04 -1.56 -14.20
N ASP A 40 -16.55 -0.78 -15.17
CA ASP A 40 -17.59 0.22 -14.90
C ASP A 40 -18.90 -0.42 -14.42
N SER A 41 -19.21 -1.64 -14.87
CA SER A 41 -20.40 -2.37 -14.41
C SER A 41 -20.32 -2.72 -12.92
N SER A 42 -19.16 -3.17 -12.44
CA SER A 42 -18.92 -3.41 -11.01
C SER A 42 -19.03 -2.12 -10.19
N ARG A 43 -18.44 -1.02 -10.66
CA ARG A 43 -18.54 0.30 -10.00
C ARG A 43 -19.99 0.80 -9.91
N ARG A 44 -20.73 0.74 -11.02
CA ARG A 44 -22.16 1.10 -11.06
C ARG A 44 -22.99 0.26 -10.11
N ARG A 45 -22.71 -1.03 -9.98
CA ARG A 45 -23.42 -1.91 -9.03
C ARG A 45 -23.11 -1.51 -7.59
N ALA A 46 -21.85 -1.21 -7.26
CA ALA A 46 -21.45 -0.82 -5.92
C ALA A 46 -22.06 0.51 -5.48
N ILE A 47 -22.10 1.50 -6.38
CA ILE A 47 -22.69 2.83 -6.12
C ILE A 47 -24.19 2.77 -5.80
N LYS A 48 -24.90 1.76 -6.31
CA LYS A 48 -26.32 1.54 -5.99
C LYS A 48 -26.54 0.92 -4.62
N GLN A 49 -25.50 0.36 -3.99
CA GLN A 49 -25.62 -0.23 -2.66
C GLN A 49 -25.48 0.85 -1.60
N ARG A 50 -26.35 0.80 -0.60
CA ARG A 50 -26.30 1.65 0.59
C ARG A 50 -25.66 0.89 1.74
N HIS A 51 -24.98 1.63 2.59
CA HIS A 51 -24.43 1.12 3.84
C HIS A 51 -25.58 0.87 4.82
N VAL A 52 -25.49 -0.26 5.53
CA VAL A 52 -26.35 -0.52 6.68
C VAL A 52 -26.04 0.48 7.80
N TRP A 53 -27.01 0.74 8.67
CA TRP A 53 -26.88 1.66 9.81
C TRP A 53 -25.58 1.42 10.61
N LYS A 54 -25.25 0.15 10.89
CA LYS A 54 -24.05 -0.25 11.64
C LYS A 54 -22.75 0.17 10.94
N LYS A 55 -22.72 0.09 9.60
CA LYS A 55 -21.55 0.50 8.82
C LYS A 55 -21.39 2.03 8.86
N LEU A 56 -22.49 2.79 8.87
CA LEU A 56 -22.45 4.24 9.08
C LEU A 56 -21.95 4.57 10.49
N ALA A 57 -22.55 3.97 11.53
CA ALA A 57 -22.15 4.17 12.93
C ALA A 57 -20.66 3.88 13.18
N ILE A 58 -20.14 2.76 12.65
CA ILE A 58 -18.71 2.43 12.70
C ILE A 58 -17.87 3.50 12.01
N SER A 59 -18.31 3.98 10.84
CA SER A 59 -17.60 5.01 10.11
C SER A 59 -17.57 6.33 10.88
N GLU A 60 -18.69 6.74 11.47
CA GLU A 60 -18.80 8.00 12.23
C GLU A 60 -17.89 7.98 13.45
N LEU A 61 -17.94 6.91 14.25
CA LEU A 61 -17.08 6.73 15.43
C LEU A 61 -15.59 6.64 15.04
N ALA A 62 -15.26 5.95 13.94
CA ALA A 62 -13.89 5.86 13.46
C ALA A 62 -13.35 7.23 12.98
N THR A 63 -14.17 8.03 12.30
CA THR A 63 -13.81 9.40 11.88
C THR A 63 -13.69 10.34 13.08
N ALA A 64 -14.60 10.27 14.05
CA ALA A 64 -14.51 11.05 15.29
C ALA A 64 -13.21 10.76 16.05
N LYS A 65 -12.87 9.47 16.18
CA LYS A 65 -11.60 9.01 16.75
C LYS A 65 -10.40 9.56 15.98
N LEU A 66 -10.44 9.52 14.65
CA LEU A 66 -9.39 10.10 13.80
C LEU A 66 -9.22 11.60 14.06
N ILE A 67 -10.31 12.37 14.07
CA ILE A 67 -10.29 13.82 14.33
C ILE A 67 -9.62 14.12 15.67
N CYS A 68 -10.01 13.43 16.74
CA CYS A 68 -9.40 13.60 18.06
C CYS A 68 -7.89 13.31 18.06
N TYR A 69 -7.45 12.22 17.41
CA TYR A 69 -6.02 11.91 17.30
C TYR A 69 -5.25 12.94 16.47
N LEU A 70 -5.81 13.36 15.33
CA LEU A 70 -5.20 14.37 14.48
C LEU A 70 -5.00 15.67 15.27
N VAL A 71 -6.00 16.14 16.01
CA VAL A 71 -5.90 17.35 16.86
C VAL A 71 -4.83 17.20 17.96
N LEU A 72 -4.76 16.04 18.61
CA LEU A 72 -3.78 15.79 19.68
C LEU A 72 -2.33 15.73 19.18
N LYS A 73 -2.13 15.20 17.96
CA LYS A 73 -0.81 14.93 17.36
C LYS A 73 -0.30 16.09 16.51
N SER A 74 -1.19 16.89 15.94
CA SER A 74 -0.81 18.05 15.13
C SER A 74 -0.39 19.26 15.95
N ASN A 75 -0.52 19.25 17.28
CA ASN A 75 -0.20 20.39 18.14
C ASN A 75 -0.98 21.68 17.82
N VAL A 76 -2.20 21.58 17.25
CA VAL A 76 -3.02 22.77 16.95
C VAL A 76 -3.31 23.60 18.21
N HIS A 77 -3.46 22.96 19.37
CA HIS A 77 -3.63 23.61 20.68
C HIS A 77 -2.44 24.49 21.12
N GLN A 78 -1.29 24.41 20.44
CA GLN A 78 -0.11 25.25 20.70
C GLN A 78 -0.01 26.45 19.76
N LEU A 79 -0.91 26.58 18.79
CA LEU A 79 -0.96 27.73 17.89
C LEU A 79 -1.35 29.01 18.66
N GLN A 80 -0.86 30.15 18.19
CA GLN A 80 -1.26 31.46 18.69
C GLN A 80 -2.75 31.73 18.40
N GLU A 81 -3.40 32.57 19.21
CA GLU A 81 -4.85 32.79 19.10
C GLU A 81 -5.29 33.32 17.74
N GLU A 82 -4.44 34.11 17.09
CA GLU A 82 -4.65 34.67 15.75
C GLU A 82 -4.93 33.61 14.68
N PHE A 83 -4.38 32.39 14.83
CA PHE A 83 -4.63 31.29 13.90
C PHE A 83 -6.00 30.62 14.09
N PHE A 84 -6.67 30.83 15.24
CA PHE A 84 -8.00 30.28 15.47
C PHE A 84 -9.10 31.08 14.76
N ASP A 85 -8.87 32.36 14.48
CA ASP A 85 -9.82 33.21 13.76
C ASP A 85 -10.02 32.74 12.31
N ASP A 86 -8.99 32.11 11.72
CA ASP A 86 -9.03 31.50 10.39
C ASP A 86 -9.71 30.11 10.36
N LEU A 87 -10.16 29.59 11.51
CA LEU A 87 -10.79 28.27 11.61
C LEU A 87 -12.31 28.36 11.73
N PRO A 88 -13.06 27.46 11.05
CA PRO A 88 -14.52 27.40 11.19
C PRO A 88 -14.98 27.06 12.61
N GLU A 89 -16.09 27.65 13.07
CA GLU A 89 -16.62 27.48 14.44
C GLU A 89 -16.73 26.01 14.86
N SER A 90 -17.23 25.15 13.97
CA SER A 90 -17.38 23.70 14.22
C SER A 90 -16.11 22.97 14.70
N ILE A 91 -14.91 23.48 14.38
CA ILE A 91 -13.65 22.88 14.85
C ILE A 91 -12.97 23.67 15.97
N GLN A 92 -13.32 24.95 16.17
CA GLN A 92 -12.71 25.79 17.21
C GLN A 92 -12.93 25.18 18.60
N ASP A 93 -14.16 24.71 18.89
CA ASP A 93 -14.47 24.06 20.16
C ASP A 93 -13.64 22.80 20.41
N ILE A 94 -13.32 22.04 19.37
CA ILE A 94 -12.57 20.79 19.48
C ILE A 94 -11.09 21.08 19.67
N VAL A 95 -10.56 22.04 18.92
CA VAL A 95 -9.16 22.44 18.96
C VAL A 95 -8.79 23.12 20.28
N ARG A 96 -9.72 23.90 20.86
CA ARG A 96 -9.54 24.58 22.15
C ARG A 96 -9.73 23.67 23.37
N ARG A 97 -10.17 22.42 23.20
CA ARG A 97 -10.31 21.47 24.32
C ARG A 97 -8.97 21.16 24.97
N SER A 98 -8.99 21.03 26.29
CA SER A 98 -7.83 20.55 27.03
C SER A 98 -7.49 19.09 26.63
N ARG A 99 -6.20 18.76 26.58
CA ARG A 99 -5.73 17.40 26.25
C ARG A 99 -6.41 16.31 27.09
N PRO A 100 -6.63 16.46 28.42
CA PRO A 100 -7.34 15.48 29.22
C PRO A 100 -8.79 15.28 28.79
N ARG A 101 -9.47 16.34 28.31
CA ARG A 101 -10.85 16.22 27.81
C ARG A 101 -10.89 15.40 26.52
N VAL A 102 -10.01 15.71 25.56
CA VAL A 102 -9.94 14.96 24.29
C VAL A 102 -9.58 13.49 24.54
N GLN A 103 -8.75 13.19 25.54
CA GLN A 103 -8.43 11.81 25.93
C GLN A 103 -9.65 11.06 26.50
N ARG A 104 -10.53 11.72 27.28
CA ARG A 104 -11.79 11.12 27.73
C ARG A 104 -12.72 10.84 26.55
N ASP A 105 -12.89 11.83 25.67
CA ASP A 105 -13.70 11.67 24.46
C ASP A 105 -13.21 10.48 23.61
N LEU A 106 -11.89 10.30 23.47
CA LEU A 106 -11.28 9.15 22.79
C LEU A 106 -11.58 7.80 23.46
N ALA A 107 -11.58 7.74 24.79
CA ALA A 107 -11.89 6.53 25.54
C ALA A 107 -13.35 6.13 25.33
N ASP A 108 -14.26 7.10 25.43
CA ASP A 108 -15.70 6.91 25.21
C ASP A 108 -15.98 6.46 23.77
N ILE A 109 -15.44 7.17 22.77
CA ILE A 109 -15.56 6.80 21.35
C ILE A 109 -15.03 5.39 21.10
N SER A 110 -13.90 5.03 21.71
CA SER A 110 -13.32 3.68 21.55
C SER A 110 -14.20 2.60 22.16
N PHE A 111 -14.79 2.86 23.33
CA PHE A 111 -15.75 1.95 23.94
C PHE A 111 -16.98 1.73 23.06
N HIS A 112 -17.55 2.81 22.51
CA HIS A 112 -18.71 2.71 21.62
C HIS A 112 -18.40 2.07 20.28
N LEU A 113 -17.20 2.28 19.74
CA LEU A 113 -16.74 1.61 18.52
C LEU A 113 -16.63 0.09 18.72
N GLU A 114 -16.06 -0.35 19.85
CA GLU A 114 -15.99 -1.77 20.21
C GLU A 114 -17.39 -2.37 20.45
N SER A 115 -18.30 -1.61 21.04
CA SER A 115 -19.70 -2.02 21.18
C SER A 115 -20.35 -2.22 19.80
N ALA A 116 -20.19 -1.26 18.88
CA ALA A 116 -20.73 -1.33 17.53
C ALA A 116 -20.21 -2.52 16.72
N TYR A 117 -18.96 -2.97 16.96
CA TYR A 117 -18.44 -4.19 16.33
C TYR A 117 -19.14 -5.47 16.77
N ARG A 118 -19.67 -5.51 17.99
CA ARG A 118 -20.31 -6.68 18.60
C ARG A 118 -21.80 -6.76 18.29
N MET A 119 -22.45 -5.64 18.00
CA MET A 119 -23.87 -5.60 17.63
C MET A 119 -24.14 -6.41 16.37
N ALA A 120 -25.28 -7.07 16.29
CA ALA A 120 -25.72 -7.77 15.09
C ALA A 120 -26.28 -6.77 14.06
N ASP A 121 -26.25 -7.10 12.78
CA ASP A 121 -26.78 -6.20 11.74
C ASP A 121 -28.32 -6.10 11.84
N ASP A 122 -28.96 -7.15 12.37
CA ASP A 122 -30.39 -7.33 12.65
C ASP A 122 -30.76 -7.10 14.12
N SER A 123 -29.93 -6.33 14.86
CA SER A 123 -30.26 -5.91 16.23
C SER A 123 -31.65 -5.26 16.30
N PRO A 124 -32.41 -5.49 17.39
CA PRO A 124 -33.71 -4.86 17.61
C PRO A 124 -33.65 -3.34 17.49
N VAL A 125 -34.71 -2.73 16.94
CA VAL A 125 -34.77 -1.27 16.69
C VAL A 125 -34.43 -0.44 17.93
N HIS A 126 -34.92 -0.83 19.12
CA HIS A 126 -34.64 -0.10 20.36
C HIS A 126 -33.14 -0.10 20.76
N GLU A 127 -32.40 -1.17 20.46
CA GLU A 127 -30.94 -1.22 20.71
C GLU A 127 -30.19 -0.29 19.73
N ILE A 128 -30.67 -0.22 18.49
CA ILE A 128 -30.14 0.69 17.45
C ILE A 128 -30.38 2.14 17.88
N GLU A 129 -31.61 2.48 18.26
CA GLU A 129 -31.98 3.83 18.74
C GLU A 129 -31.17 4.24 19.97
N GLN A 130 -30.95 3.32 20.92
CA GLN A 130 -30.12 3.59 22.09
C GLN A 130 -28.66 3.85 21.70
N ALA A 131 -28.10 3.07 20.78
CA ALA A 131 -26.75 3.28 20.27
C ALA A 131 -26.63 4.63 19.53
N GLU A 132 -27.63 4.99 18.71
CA GLU A 132 -27.69 6.27 18.02
C GLU A 132 -27.81 7.46 18.98
N TYR A 133 -28.65 7.34 20.00
CA TYR A 133 -28.82 8.38 21.03
C TYR A 133 -27.50 8.66 21.76
N ILE A 134 -26.82 7.60 22.20
CA ILE A 134 -25.53 7.74 22.89
C ILE A 134 -24.49 8.37 21.95
N ARG A 135 -24.46 7.93 20.68
CA ARG A 135 -23.56 8.48 19.68
C ARG A 135 -23.80 9.98 19.42
N ARG A 136 -25.07 10.40 19.28
CA ARG A 136 -25.45 11.82 19.07
C ARG A 136 -25.17 12.70 20.28
N GLY A 137 -24.99 12.12 21.47
CA GLY A 137 -24.56 12.83 22.67
C GLY A 137 -23.11 13.35 22.61
N PHE A 138 -22.29 12.89 21.66
CA PHE A 138 -20.92 13.35 21.48
C PHE A 138 -20.83 14.53 20.51
N LEU A 139 -20.26 15.66 20.97
CA LEU A 139 -20.08 16.87 20.13
C LEU A 139 -19.12 16.68 18.92
N VAL A 140 -18.35 15.58 18.88
CA VAL A 140 -17.25 15.38 17.91
C VAL A 140 -17.56 14.30 16.87
N VAL A 141 -18.76 13.72 16.91
CA VAL A 141 -19.12 12.63 16.01
C VAL A 141 -19.81 13.20 14.77
N PRO A 142 -19.28 12.97 13.56
CA PRO A 142 -19.97 13.37 12.33
C PRO A 142 -21.27 12.57 12.16
N GLU A 143 -22.21 13.13 11.39
CA GLU A 143 -23.46 12.45 11.06
C GLU A 143 -23.49 12.12 9.57
N TYR A 144 -23.51 10.82 9.25
CA TYR A 144 -23.50 10.34 7.87
C TYR A 144 -24.88 9.90 7.41
N THR A 145 -25.25 10.35 6.22
CA THR A 145 -26.50 9.96 5.57
C THR A 145 -26.23 9.54 4.12
N GLN A 146 -27.06 8.64 3.62
CA GLN A 146 -27.00 8.23 2.22
C GLN A 146 -28.40 8.30 1.62
N ASP A 147 -28.58 9.27 0.74
CA ASP A 147 -29.82 9.52 0.03
C ASP A 147 -30.07 8.49 -1.08
N ASP A 148 -31.33 8.35 -1.51
CA ASP A 148 -31.73 7.40 -2.55
C ASP A 148 -31.16 7.77 -3.93
N ASP A 149 -30.97 9.05 -4.20
CA ASP A 149 -30.46 9.56 -5.48
C ASP A 149 -28.93 9.40 -5.63
N GLY A 150 -28.21 9.17 -4.53
CA GLY A 150 -26.76 9.01 -4.49
C GLY A 150 -25.97 10.32 -4.43
N GLN A 151 -26.60 11.44 -4.02
CA GLN A 151 -25.95 12.74 -3.81
C GLN A 151 -24.79 12.66 -2.81
N PHE A 152 -24.83 11.75 -1.83
CA PHE A 152 -23.73 11.52 -0.90
C PHE A 152 -22.38 11.21 -1.61
N LEU A 153 -22.40 10.66 -2.83
CA LEU A 153 -21.19 10.42 -3.61
C LEU A 153 -20.55 11.72 -4.09
N PHE A 154 -21.37 12.70 -4.46
CA PHE A 154 -20.90 14.04 -4.82
C PHE A 154 -20.37 14.78 -3.58
N VAL A 155 -21.01 14.60 -2.42
CA VAL A 155 -20.50 15.12 -1.13
C VAL A 155 -19.14 14.50 -0.79
N ALA A 156 -18.96 13.19 -0.98
CA ALA A 156 -17.68 12.52 -0.79
C ALA A 156 -16.59 13.05 -1.76
N GLN A 157 -16.95 13.35 -3.01
CA GLN A 157 -16.03 13.97 -3.96
C GLN A 157 -15.62 15.39 -3.54
N GLN A 158 -16.55 16.19 -3.03
CA GLN A 158 -16.25 17.52 -2.50
C GLN A 158 -15.32 17.45 -1.28
N LEU A 159 -15.58 16.50 -0.36
CA LEU A 159 -14.67 16.21 0.75
C LEU A 159 -13.26 15.88 0.26
N ASN A 160 -13.15 14.98 -0.72
CA ASN A 160 -11.87 14.58 -1.31
C ASN A 160 -11.16 15.74 -2.03
N ALA A 161 -11.91 16.63 -2.68
CA ALA A 161 -11.35 17.84 -3.30
C ALA A 161 -10.83 18.83 -2.25
N ALA A 162 -11.58 19.06 -1.17
CA ALA A 162 -11.18 19.94 -0.07
C ALA A 162 -9.93 19.42 0.66
N ILE A 163 -9.86 18.12 0.93
CA ILE A 163 -8.67 17.49 1.53
C ILE A 163 -7.47 17.58 0.58
N ARG A 164 -7.66 17.34 -0.73
CA ARG A 164 -6.58 17.51 -1.70
C ARG A 164 -6.06 18.95 -1.69
N ALA A 165 -6.95 19.95 -1.71
CA ALA A 165 -6.58 21.36 -1.65
C ALA A 165 -5.80 21.72 -0.39
N ALA A 166 -6.14 21.12 0.77
CA ALA A 166 -5.40 21.32 2.01
C ALA A 166 -3.94 20.83 1.95
N PHE A 167 -3.62 19.90 1.04
CA PHE A 167 -2.26 19.42 0.79
C PHE A 167 -1.54 20.09 -0.39
N SER A 168 -2.22 20.95 -1.17
CA SER A 168 -1.72 21.43 -2.47
C SER A 168 -0.69 22.57 -2.42
N SER A 169 -0.41 23.18 -1.26
CA SER A 169 0.62 24.22 -1.17
C SER A 169 1.95 23.65 -0.68
N ASP A 170 2.96 23.69 -1.55
CA ASP A 170 4.32 23.21 -1.25
C ASP A 170 4.96 23.97 -0.07
N GLN A 171 4.57 25.24 0.14
CA GLN A 171 5.02 26.04 1.29
C GLN A 171 4.54 25.49 2.64
N LEU A 172 3.39 24.79 2.67
CA LEU A 172 2.84 24.16 3.89
C LEU A 172 3.72 23.03 4.42
N SER A 173 4.53 22.40 3.56
CA SER A 173 5.36 21.25 3.95
C SER A 173 6.50 21.65 4.90
N SER A 174 6.88 22.93 4.91
CA SER A 174 8.05 23.46 5.63
C SER A 174 7.75 24.13 6.98
N ALA A 175 6.53 24.63 7.20
CA ALA A 175 6.18 25.38 8.41
C ALA A 175 5.25 24.55 9.33
N PRO A 176 5.69 24.15 10.54
CA PRO A 176 4.90 23.32 11.45
C PRO A 176 3.53 23.90 11.78
N GLU A 177 3.45 25.22 11.99
CA GLU A 177 2.20 25.90 12.34
C GLU A 177 1.17 25.84 11.20
N GLN A 178 1.64 25.97 9.95
CA GLN A 178 0.80 25.87 8.77
C GLN A 178 0.30 24.44 8.55
N GLN A 179 1.14 23.42 8.84
CA GLN A 179 0.69 22.02 8.85
C GLN A 179 -0.40 21.81 9.91
N SER A 180 -0.22 22.34 11.11
CA SER A 180 -1.21 22.25 12.19
C SER A 180 -2.54 22.89 11.79
N LEU A 181 -2.51 24.09 11.22
CA LEU A 181 -3.70 24.77 10.71
C LEU A 181 -4.39 23.98 9.59
N ALA A 182 -3.61 23.43 8.66
CA ALA A 182 -4.15 22.60 7.59
C ALA A 182 -4.77 21.30 8.13
N VAL A 183 -4.18 20.67 9.16
CA VAL A 183 -4.78 19.53 9.87
C VAL A 183 -6.12 19.93 10.50
N ALA A 184 -6.21 21.10 11.14
CA ALA A 184 -7.49 21.57 11.69
C ALA A 184 -8.55 21.77 10.60
N LYS A 185 -8.20 22.32 9.43
CA LYS A 185 -9.09 22.43 8.27
C LYS A 185 -9.51 21.06 7.72
N ILE A 186 -8.61 20.08 7.69
CA ILE A 186 -8.94 18.68 7.34
C ILE A 186 -9.93 18.10 8.36
N CYS A 187 -9.68 18.27 9.65
CA CYS A 187 -10.59 17.82 10.71
C CYS A 187 -11.98 18.45 10.59
N HIS A 188 -12.06 19.74 10.28
CA HIS A 188 -13.32 20.42 10.01
C HIS A 188 -14.07 19.74 8.85
N ASN A 189 -13.43 19.57 7.70
CA ASN A 189 -14.06 18.95 6.53
C ASN A 189 -14.54 17.52 6.82
N LEU A 190 -13.77 16.74 7.58
CA LEU A 190 -14.16 15.39 8.01
C LEU A 190 -15.35 15.38 8.97
N LEU A 191 -15.48 16.42 9.80
CA LEU A 191 -16.55 16.56 10.79
C LEU A 191 -17.88 16.99 10.15
N ILE A 192 -17.84 17.97 9.24
CA ILE A 192 -19.07 18.56 8.67
C ILE A 192 -19.59 17.79 7.45
N SER A 193 -18.81 16.89 6.88
CA SER A 193 -19.26 16.11 5.72
C SER A 193 -20.36 15.14 6.15
N SER A 194 -21.50 15.18 5.44
CA SER A 194 -22.57 14.20 5.60
C SER A 194 -22.28 12.87 4.88
N ALA A 195 -21.18 12.77 4.14
CA ALA A 195 -20.75 11.54 3.49
C ALA A 195 -19.58 10.89 4.26
N PRO A 196 -19.58 9.56 4.42
CA PRO A 196 -18.49 8.88 5.08
C PRO A 196 -17.18 8.98 4.29
N PRO A 197 -16.02 9.16 4.94
CA PRO A 197 -14.71 9.01 4.33
C PRO A 197 -14.59 7.68 3.60
N ASP A 198 -14.06 7.75 2.38
CA ASP A 198 -13.91 6.59 1.53
C ASP A 198 -12.43 6.27 1.28
N VAL A 199 -12.17 5.19 0.53
CA VAL A 199 -10.79 4.75 0.26
C VAL A 199 -9.95 5.84 -0.41
N GLN A 200 -10.56 6.74 -1.20
CA GLN A 200 -9.84 7.86 -1.79
C GLN A 200 -9.51 8.92 -0.74
N THR A 201 -10.43 9.19 0.21
CA THR A 201 -10.17 10.06 1.36
C THR A 201 -8.95 9.59 2.14
N TYR A 202 -8.89 8.30 2.49
CA TYR A 202 -7.74 7.73 3.22
C TYR A 202 -6.45 7.75 2.38
N ASN A 203 -6.52 7.47 1.08
CA ASN A 203 -5.35 7.57 0.19
C ASN A 203 -4.78 9.00 0.15
N LEU A 204 -5.65 10.01 0.09
CA LEU A 204 -5.25 11.43 0.13
C LEU A 204 -4.54 11.76 1.45
N LEU A 205 -5.11 11.35 2.59
CA LEU A 205 -4.55 11.61 3.91
C LEU A 205 -3.20 10.90 4.13
N ILE A 206 -3.08 9.61 3.77
CA ILE A 206 -1.83 8.83 3.88
C ILE A 206 -0.73 9.50 3.06
N LEU A 207 -0.99 9.77 1.78
CA LEU A 207 0.01 10.33 0.87
C LEU A 207 0.33 11.80 1.17
N GLY A 208 -0.65 12.55 1.68
CA GLY A 208 -0.46 13.92 2.15
C GLY A 208 0.46 13.99 3.36
N PHE A 209 0.16 13.23 4.43
CA PHE A 209 0.97 13.24 5.65
C PHE A 209 2.36 12.61 5.45
N ASP A 210 2.51 11.61 4.58
CA ASP A 210 3.83 11.10 4.20
C ASP A 210 4.69 12.16 3.53
N ARG A 211 4.11 12.98 2.65
CA ARG A 211 4.81 14.06 1.97
C ARG A 211 5.26 15.15 2.95
N TRP A 212 4.45 15.43 3.97
CA TRP A 212 4.78 16.34 5.06
C TRP A 212 5.74 15.74 6.11
N ASN A 213 6.21 14.51 5.90
CA ASN A 213 7.05 13.79 6.86
C ASN A 213 6.42 13.71 8.27
N ARG A 214 5.12 13.42 8.33
CA ARG A 214 4.32 13.28 9.56
C ARG A 214 3.86 11.83 9.79
N PRO A 215 4.80 10.91 10.14
CA PRO A 215 4.46 9.51 10.32
C PRO A 215 3.54 9.25 11.51
N ASP A 216 3.55 10.14 12.49
CA ASP A 216 2.62 10.14 13.62
C ASP A 216 1.17 10.28 13.15
N LEU A 217 0.87 11.23 12.24
CA LEU A 217 -0.46 11.42 11.69
C LEU A 217 -0.85 10.31 10.72
N CYS A 218 0.08 9.88 9.86
CA CYS A 218 -0.16 8.82 8.88
C CYS A 218 -0.57 7.49 9.56
N ARG A 219 0.06 7.14 10.70
CA ARG A 219 -0.30 5.94 11.49
C ARG A 219 -1.74 6.00 12.02
N GLU A 220 -2.20 7.18 12.45
CA GLU A 220 -3.58 7.35 12.92
C GLU A 220 -4.59 7.20 11.76
N VAL A 221 -4.24 7.67 10.56
CA VAL A 221 -5.06 7.48 9.35
C VAL A 221 -5.15 6.00 8.96
N ILE A 222 -4.04 5.25 9.01
CA ILE A 222 -4.03 3.80 8.75
C ILE A 222 -4.90 3.06 9.77
N THR A 223 -4.82 3.46 11.05
CA THR A 223 -5.65 2.90 12.12
C THR A 223 -7.13 3.24 11.91
N ALA A 224 -7.45 4.46 11.50
CA ALA A 224 -8.81 4.89 11.23
C ALA A 224 -9.43 4.16 10.03
N LEU A 225 -8.65 3.88 8.97
CA LEU A 225 -9.10 3.05 7.84
C LEU A 225 -9.51 1.64 8.30
N ASP A 226 -8.73 1.04 9.20
CA ASP A 226 -9.03 -0.27 9.78
C ASP A 226 -10.22 -0.22 10.75
N ASN A 227 -10.31 0.82 11.56
CA ASN A 227 -11.44 1.05 12.47
C ASN A 227 -12.75 1.23 11.71
N ALA A 228 -12.72 2.02 10.63
CA ALA A 228 -13.88 2.23 9.77
C ALA A 228 -14.24 0.99 8.95
N LYS A 229 -13.41 -0.07 8.95
CA LYS A 229 -13.56 -1.26 8.09
C LYS A 229 -13.68 -0.89 6.61
N VAL A 230 -12.90 0.10 6.17
CA VAL A 230 -12.84 0.51 4.77
C VAL A 230 -11.87 -0.41 4.04
N ARG A 231 -12.34 -0.99 2.93
CA ARG A 231 -11.55 -1.95 2.17
C ARG A 231 -10.43 -1.23 1.39
N PRO A 232 -9.14 -1.54 1.66
CA PRO A 232 -8.03 -1.00 0.87
C PRO A 232 -8.14 -1.35 -0.61
N ASN A 233 -7.71 -0.43 -1.47
CA ASN A 233 -7.41 -0.74 -2.87
C ASN A 233 -5.90 -0.85 -3.10
N GLU A 234 -5.50 -1.06 -4.34
CA GLU A 234 -4.09 -1.29 -4.69
C GLU A 234 -3.22 -0.07 -4.36
N LEU A 235 -3.76 1.13 -4.57
CA LEU A 235 -3.09 2.38 -4.18
C LEU A 235 -2.92 2.46 -2.66
N THR A 236 -3.95 2.12 -1.89
CA THR A 236 -3.88 2.11 -0.42
C THR A 236 -2.81 1.15 0.08
N CYS A 237 -2.79 -0.09 -0.42
CA CYS A 237 -1.80 -1.09 -0.02
C CYS A 237 -0.38 -0.62 -0.35
N ALA A 238 -0.14 -0.11 -1.56
CA ALA A 238 1.16 0.41 -1.95
C ALA A 238 1.57 1.65 -1.15
N ALA A 239 0.63 2.55 -0.81
CA ALA A 239 0.90 3.72 0.03
C ALA A 239 1.36 3.31 1.43
N ILE A 240 0.64 2.39 2.08
CA ILE A 240 0.96 1.92 3.44
C ILE A 240 2.30 1.18 3.48
N LEU A 241 2.58 0.31 2.50
CA LEU A 241 3.89 -0.36 2.41
C LEU A 241 5.02 0.66 2.25
N ASN A 242 4.85 1.63 1.35
CA ASN A 242 5.85 2.68 1.15
C ASN A 242 6.02 3.59 2.37
N HIS A 243 4.95 3.88 3.11
CA HIS A 243 5.00 4.61 4.37
C HIS A 243 5.96 3.94 5.35
N TYR A 244 5.77 2.63 5.60
CA TYR A 244 6.64 1.89 6.50
C TYR A 244 8.09 1.83 6.00
N VAL A 245 8.29 1.66 4.70
CA VAL A 245 9.63 1.71 4.08
C VAL A 245 10.30 3.07 4.29
N ASN A 246 9.60 4.17 3.99
CA ASN A 246 10.15 5.51 4.08
C ASN A 246 10.50 5.90 5.53
N ASN A 247 9.71 5.42 6.50
CA ASN A 247 9.90 5.71 7.92
C ASN A 247 10.73 4.66 8.68
N ASN A 248 11.38 3.73 7.95
CA ASN A 248 12.22 2.67 8.51
C ASN A 248 11.51 1.81 9.58
N ASP A 249 10.26 1.44 9.34
CA ASP A 249 9.42 0.64 10.26
C ASP A 249 9.21 -0.79 9.71
N PRO A 250 10.17 -1.70 9.87
CA PRO A 250 10.04 -3.07 9.38
C PRO A 250 8.95 -3.87 10.11
N THR A 251 8.65 -3.51 11.37
CA THR A 251 7.60 -4.18 12.16
C THR A 251 6.21 -3.89 11.60
N GLY A 252 5.93 -2.61 11.31
CA GLY A 252 4.70 -2.20 10.64
C GLY A 252 4.57 -2.83 9.25
N PHE A 253 5.66 -2.86 8.50
CA PHE A 253 5.75 -3.48 7.17
C PHE A 253 5.38 -4.98 7.20
N SER A 254 6.05 -5.78 8.03
CA SER A 254 5.79 -7.23 8.16
C SER A 254 4.35 -7.52 8.67
N LYS A 255 3.88 -6.75 9.66
CA LYS A 255 2.49 -6.87 10.14
C LYS A 255 1.48 -6.60 9.03
N PHE A 256 1.70 -5.55 8.22
CA PHE A 256 0.77 -5.22 7.15
C PHE A 256 0.75 -6.29 6.05
N ILE A 257 1.90 -6.85 5.68
CA ILE A 257 2.00 -7.99 4.75
C ILE A 257 1.22 -9.19 5.28
N SER A 258 1.39 -9.54 6.55
CA SER A 258 0.67 -10.65 7.19
C SER A 258 -0.85 -10.48 7.08
N ARG A 259 -1.33 -9.23 7.20
CA ARG A 259 -2.76 -8.90 7.02
C ARG A 259 -3.21 -8.98 5.57
N MET A 260 -2.38 -8.55 4.61
CA MET A 260 -2.66 -8.69 3.17
C MET A 260 -2.83 -10.15 2.74
N ARG A 261 -2.10 -11.04 3.41
CA ARG A 261 -2.09 -12.49 3.20
C ARG A 261 -3.17 -13.23 4.00
N GLY A 262 -3.85 -12.55 4.92
CA GLY A 262 -4.90 -13.14 5.75
C GLY A 262 -4.40 -14.04 6.88
N VAL A 263 -3.09 -14.03 7.17
CA VAL A 263 -2.46 -14.79 8.26
C VAL A 263 -2.99 -14.28 9.61
N THR A 264 -2.86 -12.97 9.84
CA THR A 264 -3.39 -12.29 11.03
C THR A 264 -4.76 -11.66 10.73
N ASN A 265 -5.09 -10.52 11.34
CA ASN A 265 -6.35 -9.80 11.11
C ASN A 265 -6.45 -9.33 9.63
N PRO A 266 -7.24 -10.00 8.78
CA PRO A 266 -7.22 -9.77 7.33
C PRO A 266 -7.69 -8.35 7.00
N LEU A 267 -7.14 -7.76 5.92
CA LEU A 267 -7.58 -6.43 5.46
C LEU A 267 -9.02 -6.40 4.96
N MET A 268 -9.57 -7.55 4.58
CA MET A 268 -10.88 -7.65 3.95
C MET A 268 -11.51 -9.02 4.14
N LEU A 269 -12.83 -9.02 4.32
CA LEU A 269 -13.67 -10.21 4.31
C LEU A 269 -14.49 -10.25 3.02
N ALA A 270 -14.75 -11.45 2.52
CA ALA A 270 -15.71 -11.68 1.44
C ALA A 270 -17.09 -12.03 2.01
N ASN A 271 -18.12 -11.96 1.16
CA ASN A 271 -19.46 -12.40 1.53
C ASN A 271 -19.40 -13.88 2.01
N PRO A 272 -19.85 -14.20 3.23
CA PRO A 272 -19.75 -15.56 3.79
C PRO A 272 -20.48 -16.63 2.95
N ASN A 273 -21.48 -16.21 2.16
CA ASN A 273 -22.29 -17.07 1.30
C ASN A 273 -21.70 -17.25 -0.10
N ILE A 274 -20.54 -16.65 -0.43
CA ILE A 274 -19.93 -16.83 -1.75
C ILE A 274 -19.43 -18.26 -1.93
N ARG A 275 -19.79 -18.89 -3.06
CA ARG A 275 -19.21 -20.19 -3.43
C ARG A 275 -17.76 -19.98 -3.86
N ILE A 276 -16.81 -20.58 -3.15
CA ILE A 276 -15.41 -20.54 -3.52
C ILE A 276 -15.22 -21.46 -4.73
N THR A 277 -14.82 -20.88 -5.85
CA THR A 277 -14.50 -21.60 -7.09
C THR A 277 -13.02 -21.93 -7.14
N LYS A 278 -12.60 -22.80 -8.07
CA LYS A 278 -11.17 -23.08 -8.31
C LYS A 278 -10.36 -21.80 -8.58
N ALA A 279 -10.95 -20.81 -9.26
CA ALA A 279 -10.30 -19.52 -9.52
C ALA A 279 -10.17 -18.61 -8.26
N GLY A 280 -10.96 -18.87 -7.22
CA GLY A 280 -10.95 -18.10 -5.97
C GLY A 280 -10.23 -18.79 -4.82
N GLN A 281 -9.85 -20.06 -4.97
CA GLN A 281 -9.36 -20.91 -3.87
C GLN A 281 -8.07 -20.37 -3.23
N ASP A 282 -7.17 -19.79 -4.02
CA ASP A 282 -5.88 -19.30 -3.51
C ASP A 282 -6.04 -17.97 -2.73
N ARG A 283 -7.14 -17.25 -2.99
CA ARG A 283 -7.44 -15.91 -2.45
C ARG A 283 -8.49 -15.91 -1.34
N LEU A 284 -9.37 -16.91 -1.29
CA LEU A 284 -10.51 -16.96 -0.38
C LEU A 284 -10.35 -18.13 0.59
N ILE A 285 -10.25 -17.82 1.89
CA ILE A 285 -10.07 -18.82 2.94
C ILE A 285 -11.28 -18.79 3.87
N ARG A 286 -12.00 -19.91 3.95
CA ARG A 286 -13.10 -20.10 4.94
C ARG A 286 -12.49 -20.35 6.31
N THR A 287 -12.96 -19.61 7.31
CA THR A 287 -12.58 -19.81 8.71
C THR A 287 -13.60 -20.68 9.42
N ALA A 288 -13.19 -21.30 10.54
CA ALA A 288 -14.08 -22.07 11.40
C ALA A 288 -15.30 -21.27 11.90
N ALA A 289 -15.17 -19.94 12.02
CA ALA A 289 -16.25 -19.04 12.42
C ALA A 289 -17.22 -18.67 11.27
N GLY A 290 -17.15 -19.34 10.12
CA GLY A 290 -18.03 -19.10 8.96
C GLY A 290 -17.72 -17.83 8.17
N LYS A 291 -16.69 -17.06 8.54
CA LYS A 291 -16.22 -15.89 7.80
C LYS A 291 -15.30 -16.32 6.66
N ILE A 292 -15.24 -15.53 5.60
CA ILE A 292 -14.32 -15.76 4.48
C ILE A 292 -13.29 -14.64 4.46
N LYS A 293 -12.04 -14.97 4.79
CA LYS A 293 -10.91 -14.06 4.62
C LYS A 293 -10.59 -13.94 3.13
N GLN A 294 -10.28 -12.73 2.68
CA GLN A 294 -9.88 -12.50 1.30
C GLN A 294 -8.49 -11.87 1.24
N LYS A 295 -7.56 -12.54 0.54
CA LYS A 295 -6.21 -12.04 0.27
C LYS A 295 -6.24 -10.88 -0.73
N VAL A 296 -5.25 -10.00 -0.64
CA VAL A 296 -5.05 -8.91 -1.62
C VAL A 296 -4.82 -9.49 -3.02
N TYR A 297 -5.30 -8.79 -4.05
CA TYR A 297 -5.09 -9.21 -5.44
C TYR A 297 -3.66 -8.92 -5.89
N PRO A 298 -2.95 -9.90 -6.48
CA PRO A 298 -1.61 -9.68 -7.00
C PRO A 298 -1.61 -8.59 -8.07
N THR A 299 -0.97 -7.46 -7.78
CA THR A 299 -0.83 -6.36 -8.75
C THR A 299 0.60 -5.85 -8.78
N PRO A 300 1.11 -5.39 -9.93
CA PRO A 300 2.47 -4.88 -10.04
C PRO A 300 2.74 -3.69 -9.12
N LEU A 301 1.74 -2.82 -8.93
CA LEU A 301 1.83 -1.67 -8.04
C LEU A 301 2.10 -2.10 -6.59
N VAL A 302 1.31 -3.06 -6.08
CA VAL A 302 1.48 -3.55 -4.70
C VAL A 302 2.76 -4.38 -4.59
N PHE A 303 3.08 -5.20 -5.60
CA PHE A 303 4.27 -6.03 -5.57
C PHE A 303 5.56 -5.21 -5.59
N GLY A 304 5.62 -4.15 -6.41
CA GLY A 304 6.77 -3.26 -6.44
C GLY A 304 7.02 -2.57 -5.10
N ALA A 305 5.95 -2.12 -4.42
CA ALA A 305 6.06 -1.55 -3.07
C ALA A 305 6.52 -2.58 -2.02
N LEU A 306 6.04 -3.83 -2.14
CA LEU A 306 6.46 -4.94 -1.29
C LEU A 306 7.94 -5.29 -1.53
N MET A 307 8.35 -5.47 -2.78
CA MET A 307 9.74 -5.81 -3.13
C MET A 307 10.71 -4.69 -2.76
N ARG A 308 10.28 -3.43 -2.86
CA ARG A 308 11.04 -2.28 -2.34
C ARG A 308 11.32 -2.40 -0.84
N GLY A 309 10.33 -2.81 -0.05
CA GLY A 309 10.50 -2.98 1.39
C GLY A 309 11.26 -4.24 1.77
N ALA A 310 11.02 -5.36 1.08
CA ALA A 310 11.82 -6.58 1.24
C ALA A 310 13.30 -6.29 0.98
N LEU A 311 13.61 -5.54 -0.09
CA LEU A 311 14.98 -5.17 -0.43
C LEU A 311 15.62 -4.31 0.66
N LYS A 312 14.88 -3.32 1.17
CA LYS A 312 15.35 -2.45 2.24
C LYS A 312 15.58 -3.20 3.55
N PHE A 313 14.69 -4.13 3.90
CA PHE A 313 14.61 -4.72 5.24
C PHE A 313 15.16 -6.14 5.39
N ALA A 314 15.39 -6.84 4.27
CA ALA A 314 15.87 -8.23 4.27
C ALA A 314 17.06 -8.46 3.30
N GLY A 315 17.47 -7.44 2.54
CA GLY A 315 18.56 -7.55 1.57
C GLY A 315 18.15 -8.25 0.26
N ILE A 316 19.08 -8.33 -0.69
CA ILE A 316 18.79 -8.81 -2.05
C ILE A 316 18.54 -10.33 -2.07
N GLU A 317 19.29 -11.11 -1.29
CA GLU A 317 19.19 -12.57 -1.27
C GLU A 317 17.79 -13.02 -0.86
N ARG A 318 17.29 -12.53 0.29
CA ARG A 318 15.93 -12.84 0.77
C ARG A 318 14.85 -12.23 -0.11
N SER A 319 15.09 -11.05 -0.67
CA SER A 319 14.16 -10.45 -1.62
C SER A 319 13.99 -11.31 -2.87
N MET A 320 15.04 -11.96 -3.36
CA MET A 320 14.92 -12.84 -4.52
C MET A 320 14.16 -14.13 -4.19
N GLU A 321 14.32 -14.69 -3.00
CA GLU A 321 13.49 -15.81 -2.53
C GLU A 321 12.02 -15.42 -2.48
N ILE A 322 11.70 -14.27 -1.85
CA ILE A 322 10.34 -13.71 -1.80
C ILE A 322 9.78 -13.48 -3.21
N TYR A 323 10.59 -12.94 -4.13
CA TYR A 323 10.17 -12.69 -5.51
C TYR A 323 9.75 -13.98 -6.21
N LEU A 324 10.57 -15.03 -6.09
CA LEU A 324 10.29 -16.33 -6.72
C LEU A 324 9.04 -16.99 -6.13
N ASP A 325 8.94 -17.05 -4.80
CA ASP A 325 7.78 -17.64 -4.11
C ASP A 325 6.49 -16.92 -4.50
N MET A 326 6.45 -15.59 -4.39
CA MET A 326 5.25 -14.82 -4.73
C MET A 326 4.95 -14.84 -6.23
N LYS A 327 5.94 -15.04 -7.10
CA LYS A 327 5.69 -15.20 -8.53
C LYS A 327 4.90 -16.47 -8.83
N GLU A 328 5.17 -17.57 -8.12
CA GLU A 328 4.38 -18.80 -8.22
C GLU A 328 2.91 -18.55 -7.81
N ASP A 329 2.67 -17.63 -6.87
CA ASP A 329 1.33 -17.19 -6.44
C ASP A 329 0.66 -16.15 -7.37
N GLY A 330 1.27 -15.88 -8.53
CA GLY A 330 0.74 -14.97 -9.55
C GLY A 330 1.07 -13.50 -9.33
N TRP A 331 2.07 -13.16 -8.51
CA TRP A 331 2.58 -11.80 -8.41
C TRP A 331 3.59 -11.49 -9.53
N GLY A 332 3.52 -10.29 -10.07
CA GLY A 332 4.34 -9.86 -11.21
C GLY A 332 4.92 -8.48 -11.00
N LEU A 333 6.23 -8.31 -11.26
CA LEU A 333 6.86 -6.99 -11.26
C LEU A 333 6.72 -6.37 -12.64
N ASP A 334 6.46 -5.07 -12.66
CA ASP A 334 6.59 -4.27 -13.87
C ASP A 334 8.05 -3.83 -14.08
N THR A 335 8.31 -3.13 -15.19
CA THR A 335 9.64 -2.60 -15.51
C THR A 335 10.21 -1.74 -14.38
N GLN A 336 9.38 -0.97 -13.69
CA GLN A 336 9.83 -0.15 -12.57
C GLN A 336 10.33 -1.01 -11.41
N GLY A 337 9.55 -2.03 -11.02
CA GLY A 337 9.93 -2.98 -9.97
C GLY A 337 11.23 -3.72 -10.29
N ILE A 338 11.38 -4.25 -11.51
CA ILE A 338 12.64 -4.89 -11.95
C ILE A 338 13.79 -3.90 -11.91
N SER A 339 13.61 -2.68 -12.44
CA SER A 339 14.67 -1.67 -12.48
C SER A 339 15.21 -1.35 -11.09
N GLN A 340 14.35 -1.39 -10.07
CA GLN A 340 14.73 -1.12 -8.69
C GLN A 340 15.55 -2.26 -8.07
N LEU A 341 15.12 -3.52 -8.25
CA LEU A 341 15.89 -4.67 -7.77
C LEU A 341 17.23 -4.80 -8.50
N LEU A 342 17.24 -4.53 -9.81
CA LEU A 342 18.45 -4.58 -10.62
C LEU A 342 19.43 -3.45 -10.28
N GLU A 343 18.93 -2.27 -9.90
CA GLU A 343 19.77 -1.19 -9.37
C GLU A 343 20.49 -1.64 -8.09
N ASP A 344 19.80 -2.27 -7.15
CA ASP A 344 20.44 -2.80 -5.94
C ASP A 344 21.45 -3.92 -6.24
N CYS A 345 21.10 -4.82 -7.18
CA CYS A 345 22.06 -5.81 -7.68
C CYS A 345 23.33 -5.13 -8.22
N ALA A 346 23.18 -4.06 -9.00
CA ALA A 346 24.29 -3.29 -9.55
C ALA A 346 25.11 -2.58 -8.47
N LEU A 347 24.47 -2.08 -7.40
CA LEU A 347 25.15 -1.45 -6.27
C LEU A 347 25.93 -2.46 -5.42
N ARG A 348 25.39 -3.67 -5.22
CA ARG A 348 26.03 -4.73 -4.41
C ARG A 348 27.01 -5.58 -5.20
N GLY A 349 26.79 -5.74 -6.51
CA GLY A 349 27.54 -6.67 -7.37
C GLY A 349 26.94 -8.07 -7.38
N ALA A 350 25.64 -8.19 -7.12
CA ALA A 350 24.88 -9.44 -7.08
C ALA A 350 24.58 -9.92 -8.50
N TRP A 351 25.58 -10.55 -9.14
CA TRP A 351 25.50 -10.95 -10.55
C TRP A 351 24.39 -11.97 -10.83
N VAL A 352 24.23 -12.96 -9.95
CA VAL A 352 23.30 -14.08 -10.18
C VAL A 352 21.87 -13.58 -10.17
N GLU A 353 21.51 -12.84 -9.13
CA GLU A 353 20.21 -12.21 -8.92
C GLU A 353 19.90 -11.20 -10.02
N GLY A 354 20.88 -10.35 -10.36
CA GLY A 354 20.73 -9.36 -11.42
C GLY A 354 20.55 -9.98 -12.80
N TYR A 355 21.24 -11.09 -13.11
CA TYR A 355 21.07 -11.80 -14.37
C TYR A 355 19.69 -12.46 -14.49
N LEU A 356 19.15 -13.01 -13.40
CA LEU A 356 17.78 -13.54 -13.37
C LEU A 356 16.75 -12.45 -13.67
N LEU A 357 16.86 -11.30 -13.00
CA LEU A 357 15.99 -10.14 -13.26
C LEU A 357 16.14 -9.60 -14.68
N TRP A 358 17.34 -9.69 -15.25
CA TRP A 358 17.60 -9.29 -16.63
C TRP A 358 16.89 -10.20 -17.65
N ASP A 359 16.83 -11.50 -17.38
CA ASP A 359 16.10 -12.45 -18.24
C ASP A 359 14.59 -12.17 -18.21
N GLU A 360 14.04 -11.96 -17.01
CA GLU A 360 12.65 -11.52 -16.82
C GLU A 360 12.34 -10.22 -17.59
N PHE A 361 13.25 -9.24 -17.50
CA PHE A 361 13.12 -7.98 -18.23
C PHE A 361 13.10 -8.18 -19.75
N ARG A 362 13.91 -9.10 -20.29
CA ARG A 362 13.91 -9.40 -21.73
C ARG A 362 12.56 -9.92 -22.19
N HIS A 363 11.93 -10.80 -21.40
CA HIS A 363 10.58 -11.26 -21.65
C HIS A 363 9.57 -10.09 -21.63
N LEU A 364 9.60 -9.23 -20.61
CA LEU A 364 8.72 -8.05 -20.54
C LEU A 364 8.88 -7.10 -21.72
N ARG A 365 10.12 -6.84 -22.12
CA ARG A 365 10.42 -5.93 -23.23
C ARG A 365 9.80 -6.42 -24.54
N SER A 366 9.74 -7.73 -24.76
CA SER A 366 9.10 -8.28 -25.97
C SER A 366 7.62 -7.95 -26.09
N MET A 367 6.97 -7.62 -24.97
CA MET A 367 5.54 -7.31 -24.89
C MET A 367 5.22 -5.80 -24.94
N GLY A 368 6.24 -4.91 -24.91
CA GLY A 368 6.04 -3.48 -24.65
C GLY A 368 6.87 -2.52 -25.49
N LYS A 369 6.44 -1.25 -25.51
CA LYS A 369 7.22 -0.13 -26.07
C LYS A 369 8.24 0.37 -25.05
N ILE A 370 9.31 0.97 -25.55
CA ILE A 370 10.39 1.52 -24.73
C ILE A 370 9.92 2.76 -23.97
N ASP A 371 10.13 2.73 -22.66
CA ASP A 371 9.84 3.84 -21.75
C ASP A 371 11.09 4.24 -20.93
N ARG A 372 10.91 5.23 -20.05
CA ARG A 372 11.99 5.72 -19.16
C ARG A 372 12.52 4.63 -18.22
N HIS A 373 11.66 3.74 -17.73
CA HIS A 373 12.04 2.66 -16.82
C HIS A 373 12.85 1.60 -17.54
N MET A 374 12.57 1.32 -18.81
CA MET A 374 13.39 0.43 -19.63
C MET A 374 14.81 0.98 -19.78
N SER A 375 14.97 2.27 -20.11
CA SER A 375 16.29 2.91 -20.21
C SER A 375 17.08 2.79 -18.91
N LYS A 376 16.42 3.04 -17.76
CA LYS A 376 17.03 2.85 -16.44
C LYS A 376 17.46 1.39 -16.22
N THR A 377 16.63 0.42 -16.60
CA THR A 377 16.92 -1.02 -16.44
C THR A 377 18.17 -1.43 -17.23
N TYR A 378 18.33 -0.96 -18.47
CA TYR A 378 19.58 -1.16 -19.24
C TYR A 378 20.79 -0.56 -18.53
N ALA A 379 20.68 0.68 -18.03
CA ALA A 379 21.77 1.33 -17.30
C ALA A 379 22.17 0.55 -16.04
N CYS A 380 21.19 0.03 -15.28
CA CYS A 380 21.45 -0.82 -14.11
C CYS A 380 22.18 -2.12 -14.50
N MET A 381 21.75 -2.83 -15.54
CA MET A 381 22.44 -4.05 -16.00
C MET A 381 23.87 -3.77 -16.47
N LEU A 382 24.08 -2.68 -17.20
CA LEU A 382 25.41 -2.26 -17.65
C LEU A 382 26.30 -1.89 -16.45
N GLY A 383 25.76 -1.16 -15.47
CA GLY A 383 26.47 -0.84 -14.23
C GLY A 383 26.84 -2.10 -13.44
N LEU A 384 25.96 -3.10 -13.39
CA LEU A 384 26.24 -4.41 -12.80
C LEU A 384 27.37 -5.14 -13.55
N CYS A 385 27.34 -5.15 -14.88
CA CYS A 385 28.41 -5.75 -15.69
C CYS A 385 29.76 -5.05 -15.45
N GLU A 386 29.78 -3.71 -15.37
CA GLU A 386 30.99 -2.94 -15.07
C GLU A 386 31.53 -3.28 -13.68
N ARG A 387 30.64 -3.34 -12.66
CA ARG A 387 31.03 -3.67 -11.29
C ARG A 387 31.56 -5.10 -11.14
N THR A 388 31.00 -6.05 -11.89
CA THR A 388 31.36 -7.48 -11.82
C THR A 388 32.46 -7.87 -12.81
N GLY A 389 32.93 -6.94 -13.65
CA GLY A 389 33.96 -7.20 -14.66
C GLY A 389 33.49 -8.02 -15.86
N LYS A 390 32.19 -8.24 -16.03
CA LYS A 390 31.61 -9.07 -17.11
C LYS A 390 31.50 -8.30 -18.43
N GLN A 391 32.65 -8.03 -19.06
CA GLN A 391 32.77 -7.20 -20.28
C GLN A 391 31.99 -7.74 -21.49
N VAL A 392 31.93 -9.06 -21.66
CA VAL A 392 31.18 -9.69 -22.77
C VAL A 392 29.69 -9.37 -22.65
N ALA A 393 29.13 -9.55 -21.44
CA ALA A 393 27.73 -9.23 -21.17
C ALA A 393 27.46 -7.72 -21.30
N TYR A 394 28.37 -6.87 -20.84
CA TYR A 394 28.27 -5.41 -21.02
C TYR A 394 28.08 -5.04 -22.49
N ASN A 395 28.94 -5.56 -23.37
CA ASN A 395 28.87 -5.26 -24.80
C ASN A 395 27.59 -5.78 -25.44
N GLN A 396 27.13 -6.97 -25.06
CA GLN A 396 25.87 -7.53 -25.55
C GLN A 396 24.67 -6.66 -25.14
N VAL A 397 24.57 -6.29 -23.86
CA VAL A 397 23.49 -5.46 -23.33
C VAL A 397 23.51 -4.06 -23.95
N LEU A 398 24.69 -3.48 -24.18
CA LEU A 398 24.81 -2.17 -24.82
C LEU A 398 24.34 -2.20 -26.27
N VAL A 399 24.73 -3.23 -27.03
CA VAL A 399 24.25 -3.43 -28.40
C VAL A 399 22.73 -3.65 -28.43
N GLU A 400 22.21 -4.44 -27.49
CA GLU A 400 20.78 -4.68 -27.34
C GLU A 400 20.01 -3.37 -27.06
N GLY A 401 20.52 -2.53 -26.16
CA GLY A 401 19.92 -1.22 -25.84
C GLY A 401 19.95 -0.25 -27.03
N VAL A 402 21.04 -0.20 -27.78
CA VAL A 402 21.15 0.63 -28.99
C VAL A 402 20.20 0.15 -30.08
N ARG A 403 20.05 -1.17 -30.28
CA ARG A 403 19.07 -1.74 -31.22
C ARG A 403 17.63 -1.46 -30.81
N ALA A 404 17.38 -1.33 -29.52
CA ALA A 404 16.10 -0.88 -29.00
C ALA A 404 15.86 0.62 -29.31
N GLY A 405 16.88 1.40 -29.67
CA GLY A 405 16.76 2.83 -29.98
C GLY A 405 17.11 3.74 -28.79
N LEU A 406 17.79 3.20 -27.78
CA LEU A 406 18.35 3.99 -26.69
C LEU A 406 19.69 4.62 -27.08
N ASP A 407 19.95 5.84 -26.59
CA ASP A 407 21.21 6.53 -26.88
C ASP A 407 22.40 5.87 -26.16
N ARG A 408 23.40 5.45 -26.95
CA ARG A 408 24.61 4.76 -26.47
C ARG A 408 25.37 5.56 -25.41
N ARG A 409 25.54 6.86 -25.61
CA ARG A 409 26.35 7.73 -24.72
C ARG A 409 25.63 7.93 -23.39
N ARG A 410 24.32 8.18 -23.42
CA ARG A 410 23.48 8.32 -22.22
C ARG A 410 23.45 7.03 -21.41
N LEU A 411 23.31 5.87 -22.06
CA LEU A 411 23.35 4.57 -21.38
C LEU A 411 24.70 4.32 -20.70
N ALA A 412 25.81 4.49 -21.42
CA ALA A 412 27.14 4.29 -20.86
C ALA A 412 27.44 5.25 -19.69
N SER A 413 27.05 6.52 -19.83
CA SER A 413 27.20 7.51 -18.77
C SER A 413 26.36 7.18 -17.53
N SER A 414 25.11 6.74 -17.72
CA SER A 414 24.23 6.35 -16.62
C SER A 414 24.74 5.10 -15.91
N ALA A 415 25.20 4.10 -16.67
CA ALA A 415 25.81 2.88 -16.15
C ALA A 415 27.06 3.17 -15.31
N HIS A 416 27.94 4.04 -15.83
CA HIS A 416 29.15 4.45 -15.13
C HIS A 416 28.82 5.20 -13.83
N ALA A 417 27.80 6.07 -13.84
CA ALA A 417 27.34 6.76 -12.63
C ALA A 417 26.85 5.77 -11.55
N ILE A 418 26.15 4.70 -11.93
CA ILE A 418 25.76 3.63 -11.01
C ILE A 418 26.98 2.89 -10.47
N ALA A 419 27.95 2.55 -11.33
CA ALA A 419 29.18 1.88 -10.93
C ALA A 419 30.03 2.75 -9.96
N LEU A 420 30.08 4.07 -10.17
CA LEU A 420 30.72 5.02 -9.26
C LEU A 420 30.02 5.08 -7.90
N ARG A 421 28.68 5.18 -7.87
CA ARG A 421 27.90 5.09 -6.62
C ARG A 421 28.19 3.80 -5.87
N ALA A 422 28.26 2.68 -6.59
CA ALA A 422 28.56 1.38 -6.01
C ALA A 422 29.97 1.30 -5.39
N LYS A 423 30.94 2.06 -5.90
CA LYS A 423 32.30 2.16 -5.32
C LYS A 423 32.29 3.04 -4.06
N ALA A 424 31.56 4.15 -4.06
CA ALA A 424 31.43 5.02 -2.90
C ALA A 424 30.80 4.31 -1.68
N LEU A 425 29.80 3.46 -1.91
CA LEU A 425 29.18 2.63 -0.85
C LEU A 425 30.16 1.64 -0.19
N ARG A 426 31.28 1.26 -0.83
CA ARG A 426 32.32 0.44 -0.17
C ARG A 426 33.18 1.23 0.81
N GLY A 427 33.15 2.57 0.75
CA GLY A 427 34.04 3.46 1.51
C GLY A 427 33.48 3.92 2.86
N ASP A 428 32.16 4.15 2.97
CA ASP A 428 31.57 4.85 4.12
C ASP A 428 30.55 4.06 4.96
N GLU A 429 29.94 2.98 4.46
CA GLU A 429 28.92 2.25 5.23
C GLU A 429 28.95 0.76 4.88
N ALA A 430 29.56 -0.06 5.75
CA ALA A 430 29.01 -1.41 5.91
C ALA A 430 27.56 -1.20 6.36
N PRO A 431 26.54 -1.72 5.64
CA PRO A 431 25.17 -1.58 6.10
C PRO A 431 25.12 -2.14 7.52
N GLU A 432 24.63 -1.33 8.47
CA GLU A 432 24.41 -1.77 9.86
C GLU A 432 23.87 -3.20 9.82
N GLU A 433 24.55 -4.13 10.51
CA GLU A 433 24.15 -5.54 10.54
C GLU A 433 22.66 -5.60 10.86
N MET A 434 21.87 -5.83 9.82
CA MET A 434 20.43 -5.79 9.89
C MET A 434 20.01 -6.96 10.78
N ASP A 435 19.23 -6.67 11.82
CA ASP A 435 18.78 -7.69 12.77
C ASP A 435 18.20 -8.88 11.98
N MET A 436 18.89 -10.03 12.01
CA MET A 436 18.49 -11.21 11.24
C MET A 436 17.05 -11.62 11.57
N ASN A 437 16.57 -11.34 12.79
CA ASN A 437 15.19 -11.59 13.19
C ASN A 437 14.17 -10.78 12.37
N VAL A 438 14.53 -9.57 11.91
CA VAL A 438 13.66 -8.75 11.07
C VAL A 438 13.54 -9.35 9.68
N GLY A 439 14.67 -9.71 9.07
CA GLY A 439 14.70 -10.38 7.77
C GLY A 439 13.90 -11.68 7.79
N ASP A 440 14.11 -12.51 8.82
CA ASP A 440 13.36 -13.75 9.02
C ASP A 440 11.88 -13.50 9.29
N SER A 441 11.50 -12.47 10.05
CA SER A 441 10.09 -12.13 10.28
C SER A 441 9.38 -11.69 8.99
N ILE A 442 10.08 -11.00 8.09
CA ILE A 442 9.55 -10.60 6.78
C ILE A 442 9.43 -11.82 5.89
N PHE A 443 10.46 -12.67 5.86
CA PHE A 443 10.42 -13.92 5.12
C PHE A 443 9.30 -14.84 5.61
N ILE A 444 9.13 -15.04 6.92
CA ILE A 444 8.05 -15.84 7.52
C ILE A 444 6.67 -15.27 7.17
N ALA A 445 6.50 -13.95 7.28
CA ALA A 445 5.25 -13.29 6.88
C ALA A 445 4.92 -13.48 5.38
N LEU A 446 5.91 -13.87 4.56
CA LEU A 446 5.82 -14.01 3.11
C LEU A 446 5.78 -15.48 2.65
N SER A 447 6.47 -16.40 3.34
CA SER A 447 6.68 -17.80 2.93
C SER A 447 5.52 -18.75 3.27
N ASP A 448 4.57 -18.35 4.12
CA ASP A 448 3.39 -19.15 4.49
C ASP A 448 2.27 -19.18 3.41
N TYR A 449 2.57 -19.21 2.11
CA TYR A 449 1.51 -19.47 1.10
C TYR A 449 1.11 -20.95 1.04
N GLY A 450 2.02 -21.86 1.42
CA GLY A 450 1.84 -23.30 1.23
C GLY A 450 1.26 -24.09 2.40
N ASN A 451 1.37 -23.62 3.65
CA ASN A 451 1.00 -24.43 4.82
C ASN A 451 -0.50 -24.40 5.16
N ASP A 452 -1.21 -23.31 4.88
CA ASP A 452 -2.61 -23.15 5.32
C ASP A 452 -3.64 -23.92 4.47
N ALA A 453 -3.21 -24.62 3.41
CA ALA A 453 -4.09 -25.37 2.52
C ALA A 453 -3.68 -26.84 2.27
N ARG A 454 -2.63 -27.35 2.93
CA ARG A 454 -2.09 -28.69 2.67
C ARG A 454 -1.82 -29.47 3.94
N GLU A 455 -2.88 -30.01 4.55
CA GLU A 455 -2.74 -31.29 5.25
C GLU A 455 -2.58 -32.39 4.18
N GLY A 456 -1.33 -32.60 3.76
CA GLY A 456 -0.95 -33.62 2.78
C GLY A 456 0.07 -33.09 1.77
N GLY A 457 1.37 -33.25 2.07
CA GLY A 457 2.41 -32.92 1.09
C GLY A 457 3.83 -32.78 1.66
N GLU A 458 4.33 -33.75 2.42
CA GLU A 458 5.77 -33.81 2.74
C GLU A 458 6.65 -34.00 1.48
N GLU A 459 6.08 -34.49 0.37
CA GLU A 459 6.79 -34.67 -0.91
C GLU A 459 7.06 -33.36 -1.68
N GLU A 460 6.32 -32.27 -1.43
CA GLU A 460 6.43 -31.01 -2.18
C GLU A 460 7.51 -30.06 -1.61
N LYS A 461 7.81 -30.18 -0.30
CA LYS A 461 8.94 -29.48 0.35
C LYS A 461 10.28 -29.91 -0.24
N ASP A 462 10.39 -31.17 -0.64
CA ASP A 462 11.56 -31.73 -1.31
C ASP A 462 11.69 -31.21 -2.75
N SER A 463 10.61 -30.82 -3.42
CA SER A 463 10.63 -30.26 -4.78
C SER A 463 11.22 -28.84 -4.81
N VAL A 464 10.80 -27.96 -3.90
CA VAL A 464 11.26 -26.56 -3.85
C VAL A 464 12.71 -26.46 -3.38
N THR A 465 13.09 -27.20 -2.33
CA THR A 465 14.49 -27.29 -1.88
C THR A 465 15.41 -27.98 -2.91
N ARG A 466 14.92 -28.97 -3.67
CA ARG A 466 15.67 -29.54 -4.81
C ARG A 466 15.76 -28.60 -6.00
N ARG A 467 14.73 -27.79 -6.30
CA ARG A 467 14.75 -26.78 -7.38
C ARG A 467 15.66 -25.60 -7.04
N LEU A 468 15.57 -25.05 -5.84
CA LEU A 468 16.51 -24.06 -5.30
C LEU A 468 17.92 -24.65 -5.27
N GLY A 469 18.10 -25.87 -4.75
CA GLY A 469 19.39 -26.56 -4.72
C GLY A 469 19.93 -26.93 -6.10
N SER A 470 19.07 -27.11 -7.12
CA SER A 470 19.44 -27.33 -8.53
C SER A 470 19.83 -26.02 -9.20
N TRP A 471 19.13 -24.92 -8.90
CA TRP A 471 19.41 -23.58 -9.43
C TRP A 471 20.67 -22.96 -8.80
N PHE A 472 20.86 -23.09 -7.49
CA PHE A 472 22.11 -22.72 -6.81
C PHE A 472 23.30 -23.59 -7.26
N ARG A 473 23.07 -24.87 -7.60
CA ARG A 473 24.09 -25.73 -8.23
C ARG A 473 24.38 -25.32 -9.67
N TRP A 474 23.37 -24.97 -10.46
CA TRP A 474 23.53 -24.47 -11.82
C TRP A 474 24.29 -23.13 -11.84
N GLY A 475 23.96 -22.20 -10.93
CA GLY A 475 24.67 -20.94 -10.74
C GLY A 475 26.10 -21.11 -10.22
N ARG A 476 26.39 -22.15 -9.43
CA ARG A 476 27.76 -22.52 -9.03
C ARG A 476 28.57 -23.17 -10.15
N ASN A 477 27.96 -24.04 -10.95
CA ASN A 477 28.64 -24.66 -12.10
C ASN A 477 29.01 -23.62 -13.17
N LYS A 478 28.15 -22.61 -13.40
CA LYS A 478 28.50 -21.47 -14.28
C LYS A 478 29.60 -20.54 -13.73
N ARG A 479 29.89 -20.54 -12.43
CA ARG A 479 31.06 -19.83 -11.85
C ARG A 479 32.38 -20.58 -12.09
N GLN A 480 32.33 -21.84 -12.51
CA GLN A 480 33.53 -22.66 -12.77
C GLN A 480 33.84 -22.80 -14.27
N GLU A 481 32.91 -22.43 -15.16
CA GLU A 481 33.07 -22.51 -16.62
C GLU A 481 33.31 -21.14 -17.32
N GLU A 482 33.38 -20.03 -16.57
CA GLU A 482 33.69 -18.66 -17.06
C GLU A 482 34.69 -17.95 -16.14
#